data_AF-A0A6S4T4H0-F1
#
_entry.id   AF-A0A6S4T4H0-F1
#
_cell.length_a   1.000
_cell.length_b   1.000
_cell.length_c   1.000
_cell.angle_alpha   90.00
_cell.angle_beta   90.00
_cell.angle_gamma   90.00
#
_symmetry.space_group_name_H-M   'P 1'
#
loop_
_entity.id
_entity.type
_entity.pdbx_description
1 polymer ?
#
loop_
_entity_poly.entity_id
_entity_poly.type
_entity_poly.pdbx_seq_one_letter_code
_entity_poly.pdbx_strand_id
1 'polypeptide(L)'
;MWLRRLGVILCWCSLVFGITSTRADDTELFIYDFNKAGDFRPKVLLIFDTSGSMKETMQVSEAYDPATIYPALPNDPDTNNSKKYIYFSSNSSVPSITSSARFPDSVNACATSKPPLSNVGQFVSAVWVYKETNFLFWRYWSWDSIRGEQEKDIKLVDCQQDVTVRNTANPYSGTLTVGAGYPIRGNSTATAAYTADVTNVYNNNTGITLYSSNYIRWYHGPGKPVSQSRLSIAKNAVAELISSTPGVDFGLAVFNENSSRNTNTNGGRIVRNILGSETILGNSKTGEQDLLDKVNALNADGNTPLCETLQEAYQFFGGMSVVYGTQGGSLSPARDTSAEKSDGTYKAPYDNCSNNGYVIYITDGEPTSDGSSDNTVIGLINTLSDNDKRAYGTAVSYGSGSSRGSK
;
A
#
# COMPACT_ATOMS: atom_id res chain seq x y z
N MET A 1 23.01 51.95 -61.61
CA MET A 1 22.49 50.81 -60.82
C MET A 1 23.58 50.46 -59.80
N TRP A 2 23.82 51.08 -58.65
CA TRP A 2 23.03 51.70 -57.57
C TRP A 2 22.00 50.79 -56.87
N LEU A 3 22.18 50.74 -55.54
CA LEU A 3 21.37 50.18 -54.43
C LEU A 3 21.54 48.69 -54.09
N ARG A 4 21.55 48.25 -52.82
CA ARG A 4 21.94 48.77 -51.48
C ARG A 4 21.62 47.63 -50.50
N ARG A 5 22.28 47.64 -49.34
CA ARG A 5 22.16 46.72 -48.19
C ARG A 5 20.75 46.66 -47.54
N LEU A 6 20.55 45.60 -46.74
CA LEU A 6 19.61 45.34 -45.59
C LEU A 6 18.82 44.06 -45.89
N GLY A 7 18.70 43.04 -45.06
CA GLY A 7 18.75 42.91 -43.60
C GLY A 7 17.60 41.95 -43.21
N VAL A 8 17.69 41.34 -42.02
CA VAL A 8 16.65 40.59 -41.29
C VAL A 8 16.70 39.06 -41.40
N ILE A 9 17.25 38.53 -40.30
CA ILE A 9 17.12 37.19 -39.71
C ILE A 9 15.64 36.83 -39.54
N LEU A 10 15.23 35.63 -39.96
CA LEU A 10 13.99 35.01 -39.48
C LEU A 10 14.24 33.55 -39.12
N CYS A 11 14.39 33.39 -37.81
CA CYS A 11 14.33 32.17 -37.04
C CYS A 11 12.96 31.49 -37.26
N TRP A 12 12.95 30.22 -37.64
CA TRP A 12 11.76 29.37 -37.59
C TRP A 12 12.11 28.10 -36.82
N CYS A 13 12.32 28.28 -35.50
CA CYS A 13 12.17 27.20 -34.54
C CYS A 13 10.68 27.09 -34.22
N SER A 14 9.96 26.25 -34.96
CA SER A 14 8.63 25.82 -34.58
C SER A 14 8.75 24.81 -33.44
N LEU A 15 9.01 25.32 -32.23
CA LEU A 15 8.84 24.54 -31.00
C LEU A 15 7.34 24.43 -30.75
N VAL A 16 6.77 23.30 -31.17
CA VAL A 16 5.44 22.87 -30.75
C VAL A 16 5.54 22.62 -29.25
N PHE A 17 5.11 23.59 -28.44
CA PHE A 17 4.73 23.34 -27.05
C PHE A 17 3.48 22.46 -27.07
N GLY A 18 3.69 21.16 -27.22
CA GLY A 18 2.71 20.16 -26.87
C GLY A 18 2.58 20.18 -25.36
N ILE A 19 1.54 20.84 -24.86
CA ILE A 19 1.13 20.74 -23.47
C ILE A 19 0.62 19.31 -23.32
N THR A 20 1.48 18.40 -22.90
CA THR A 20 1.04 17.07 -22.47
C THR A 20 0.40 17.26 -21.10
N SER A 21 -0.88 17.62 -21.07
CA SER A 21 -1.68 17.41 -19.88
C SER A 21 -1.78 15.90 -19.69
N THR A 22 -0.85 15.33 -18.93
CA THR A 22 -0.98 13.99 -18.39
C THR A 22 -2.14 14.06 -17.40
N ARG A 23 -3.35 13.79 -17.88
CA ARG A 23 -4.45 13.47 -16.97
C ARG A 23 -4.15 12.08 -16.43
N ALA A 24 -3.66 12.02 -15.21
CA ALA A 24 -3.71 10.79 -14.44
C ALA A 24 -5.20 10.52 -14.20
N ASP A 25 -5.74 9.57 -14.95
CA ASP A 25 -7.01 8.93 -14.70
C ASP A 25 -6.68 7.52 -14.18
N ASP A 26 -7.47 7.03 -13.23
CA ASP A 26 -7.34 5.74 -12.52
C ASP A 26 -6.35 5.72 -11.33
N THR A 27 -6.88 5.83 -10.11
CA THR A 27 -6.21 5.42 -8.87
C THR A 27 -6.31 3.90 -8.71
N GLU A 28 -5.53 3.14 -9.46
CA GLU A 28 -5.21 1.75 -9.09
C GLU A 28 -3.83 1.74 -8.44
N LEU A 29 -3.82 1.52 -7.12
CA LEU A 29 -2.59 1.25 -6.41
C LEU A 29 -2.09 -0.11 -6.86
N PHE A 30 -1.04 -0.12 -7.68
CA PHE A 30 -0.23 -1.32 -7.87
C PHE A 30 0.42 -1.66 -6.54
N ILE A 31 -0.24 -2.52 -5.77
CA ILE A 31 0.39 -3.20 -4.64
C ILE A 31 1.48 -4.05 -5.27
N TYR A 32 2.70 -3.51 -5.29
CA TYR A 32 3.91 -4.30 -5.49
C TYR A 32 3.80 -5.54 -4.62
N ASP A 33 4.18 -6.71 -5.14
CA ASP A 33 4.09 -8.00 -4.44
C ASP A 33 5.05 -8.02 -3.24
N PHE A 34 4.69 -7.27 -2.21
CA PHE A 34 5.27 -7.17 -0.87
C PHE A 34 5.33 -8.54 -0.19
N ASN A 35 4.64 -9.53 -0.76
CA ASN A 35 4.54 -10.88 -0.27
C ASN A 35 5.72 -11.78 -0.65
N LYS A 36 6.62 -11.37 -1.56
CA LYS A 36 7.87 -12.12 -1.81
C LYS A 36 8.93 -11.91 -0.73
N ALA A 37 8.68 -11.03 0.22
CA ALA A 37 9.64 -10.65 1.24
C ALA A 37 9.59 -11.60 2.45
N GLY A 38 9.94 -12.89 2.30
CA GLY A 38 10.48 -13.69 3.41
C GLY A 38 9.83 -13.54 4.81
N ASP A 39 10.68 -13.56 5.84
CA ASP A 39 10.37 -13.07 7.20
C ASP A 39 10.52 -11.53 7.29
N PHE A 40 10.49 -10.81 6.16
CA PHE A 40 10.89 -9.40 6.08
C PHE A 40 9.69 -8.51 5.80
N ARG A 41 9.34 -7.66 6.76
CA ARG A 41 8.27 -6.67 6.58
C ARG A 41 8.78 -5.52 5.69
N PRO A 42 8.13 -5.24 4.55
CA PRO A 42 8.55 -4.14 3.69
C PRO A 42 8.47 -2.80 4.41
N LYS A 43 9.47 -1.94 4.19
CA LYS A 43 9.52 -0.58 4.74
C LYS A 43 9.03 0.39 3.66
N VAL A 44 7.84 0.95 3.83
CA VAL A 44 7.18 1.80 2.83
C VAL A 44 7.03 3.22 3.37
N LEU A 45 7.61 4.21 2.71
CA LEU A 45 7.33 5.61 2.99
C LEU A 45 6.22 6.11 2.05
N LEU A 46 5.10 6.52 2.63
CA LEU A 46 4.04 7.22 1.90
C LEU A 46 4.43 8.70 1.81
N ILE A 47 4.57 9.25 0.61
CA ILE A 47 4.77 10.68 0.40
C ILE A 47 3.46 11.25 -0.10
N PHE A 48 2.84 12.08 0.74
CA PHE A 48 1.54 12.65 0.47
C PHE A 48 1.68 14.09 -0.04
N ASP A 49 1.17 14.31 -1.25
CA ASP A 49 0.99 15.64 -1.79
C ASP A 49 -0.07 16.39 -1.00
N THR A 50 0.38 17.44 -0.34
CA THR A 50 -0.47 18.35 0.41
C THR A 50 -0.61 19.68 -0.31
N SER A 51 -0.28 19.83 -1.58
CA SER A 51 -0.37 21.10 -2.31
C SER A 51 -1.81 21.60 -2.47
N GLY A 52 -1.96 22.87 -2.84
CA GLY A 52 -3.27 23.49 -3.03
C GLY A 52 -4.14 22.85 -4.12
N SER A 53 -3.55 22.26 -5.17
CA SER A 53 -4.26 21.58 -6.26
C SER A 53 -5.04 20.35 -5.78
N MET A 54 -4.60 19.75 -4.67
CA MET A 54 -5.28 18.62 -4.05
C MET A 54 -6.68 18.98 -3.45
N LYS A 55 -7.05 20.27 -3.42
CA LYS A 55 -8.41 20.74 -3.10
C LYS A 55 -9.40 20.51 -4.24
N GLU A 56 -8.93 20.36 -5.47
CA GLU A 56 -9.80 20.18 -6.64
C GLU A 56 -10.70 18.95 -6.47
N THR A 57 -11.97 19.12 -6.80
CA THR A 57 -12.97 18.06 -6.71
C THR A 57 -13.17 17.36 -8.04
N MET A 58 -13.37 16.05 -8.00
CA MET A 58 -13.74 15.22 -9.14
C MET A 58 -14.89 14.29 -8.79
N GLN A 59 -15.58 13.80 -9.83
CA GLN A 59 -16.63 12.81 -9.69
C GLN A 59 -15.99 11.43 -9.66
N VAL A 60 -16.22 10.69 -8.58
CA VAL A 60 -15.75 9.31 -8.39
C VAL A 60 -16.91 8.43 -7.94
N SER A 61 -16.74 7.11 -7.99
CA SER A 61 -17.70 6.22 -7.34
C SER A 61 -17.59 6.33 -5.82
N GLU A 62 -18.71 6.18 -5.12
CA GLU A 62 -18.75 6.15 -3.66
C GLU A 62 -17.76 5.13 -3.11
N ALA A 63 -17.03 5.51 -2.05
CA ALA A 63 -16.11 4.62 -1.36
C ALA A 63 -16.86 3.47 -0.68
N TYR A 64 -16.16 2.36 -0.43
CA TYR A 64 -16.70 1.26 0.34
C TYR A 64 -17.02 1.73 1.77
N ASP A 65 -18.25 1.44 2.22
CA ASP A 65 -18.69 1.68 3.59
C ASP A 65 -18.97 0.32 4.27
N PRO A 66 -18.17 -0.10 5.26
CA PRO A 66 -18.36 -1.37 5.96
C PRO A 66 -19.68 -1.45 6.74
N ALA A 67 -20.30 -0.31 7.09
CA ALA A 67 -21.59 -0.27 7.76
C ALA A 67 -22.77 -0.50 6.78
N THR A 68 -22.52 -0.35 5.48
CA THR A 68 -23.50 -0.58 4.43
C THR A 68 -23.53 -2.06 4.04
N ILE A 69 -24.73 -2.64 4.02
CA ILE A 69 -24.96 -3.98 3.48
C ILE A 69 -25.27 -3.83 1.98
N TYR A 70 -24.33 -4.24 1.14
CA TYR A 70 -24.51 -4.15 -0.31
C TYR A 70 -25.39 -5.31 -0.81
N PRO A 71 -26.33 -5.05 -1.74
CA PRO A 71 -27.26 -6.05 -2.23
C PRO A 71 -26.53 -7.19 -2.97
N ALA A 72 -27.13 -8.38 -2.94
CA ALA A 72 -26.63 -9.52 -3.70
C ALA A 72 -26.62 -9.20 -5.20
N LEU A 73 -25.53 -9.59 -5.88
CA LEU A 73 -25.37 -9.41 -7.32
C LEU A 73 -26.04 -10.56 -8.10
N PRO A 74 -26.23 -10.41 -9.42
CA PRO A 74 -26.71 -11.50 -10.25
C PRO A 74 -25.83 -12.75 -10.12
N ASN A 75 -26.45 -13.91 -9.89
CA ASN A 75 -25.78 -15.20 -9.65
C ASN A 75 -24.88 -15.26 -8.40
N ASP A 76 -25.13 -14.40 -7.41
CA ASP A 76 -24.46 -14.48 -6.11
C ASP A 76 -24.73 -15.85 -5.45
N PRO A 77 -23.69 -16.64 -5.11
CA PRO A 77 -23.85 -17.98 -4.56
C PRO A 77 -24.30 -18.00 -3.08
N ASP A 78 -24.35 -16.84 -2.40
CA ASP A 78 -24.80 -16.70 -1.00
C ASP A 78 -25.64 -15.43 -0.83
N THR A 79 -26.77 -15.36 -1.54
CA THR A 79 -27.70 -14.21 -1.52
C THR A 79 -28.14 -13.80 -0.11
N ASN A 80 -28.26 -14.75 0.81
CA ASN A 80 -28.67 -14.50 2.20
C ASN A 80 -27.48 -14.18 3.14
N ASN A 81 -26.25 -14.12 2.60
CA ASN A 81 -25.00 -13.89 3.33
C ASN A 81 -24.81 -14.86 4.53
N SER A 82 -25.29 -16.08 4.39
CA SER A 82 -25.30 -17.12 5.43
C SER A 82 -23.92 -17.72 5.67
N LYS A 83 -23.13 -17.85 4.59
CA LYS A 83 -21.76 -18.38 4.61
C LYS A 83 -20.72 -17.28 4.80
N LYS A 84 -21.08 -16.02 4.49
CA LYS A 84 -20.18 -14.86 4.53
C LYS A 84 -18.89 -15.18 3.78
N TYR A 85 -19.02 -15.56 2.50
CA TYR A 85 -17.88 -16.01 1.73
C TYR A 85 -16.74 -14.98 1.73
N ILE A 86 -15.53 -15.51 1.86
CA ILE A 86 -14.28 -14.81 1.65
C ILE A 86 -13.71 -15.32 0.33
N TYR A 87 -13.40 -14.39 -0.55
CA TYR A 87 -12.82 -14.66 -1.87
C TYR A 87 -11.33 -14.38 -1.83
N PHE A 88 -10.56 -15.03 -2.68
CA PHE A 88 -9.11 -14.85 -2.69
C PHE A 88 -8.54 -14.69 -4.09
N SER A 89 -7.45 -13.95 -4.18
CA SER A 89 -6.76 -13.62 -5.43
C SER A 89 -5.24 -13.57 -5.21
N SER A 90 -4.47 -14.08 -6.17
CA SER A 90 -3.00 -14.08 -6.12
C SER A 90 -2.35 -12.93 -6.90
N ASN A 91 -3.15 -12.08 -7.55
CA ASN A 91 -2.68 -10.95 -8.36
C ASN A 91 -3.36 -9.63 -7.97
N SER A 92 -3.98 -9.59 -6.79
CA SER A 92 -4.73 -8.43 -6.26
C SER A 92 -5.90 -7.94 -7.13
N SER A 93 -6.30 -8.69 -8.16
CA SER A 93 -7.54 -8.40 -8.88
C SER A 93 -8.74 -8.82 -8.04
N VAL A 94 -9.74 -7.96 -7.94
CA VAL A 94 -10.98 -8.23 -7.20
C VAL A 94 -11.78 -9.32 -7.94
N PRO A 95 -11.97 -10.52 -7.38
CA PRO A 95 -12.68 -11.59 -8.07
C PRO A 95 -14.15 -11.23 -8.36
N SER A 96 -14.73 -11.85 -9.39
CA SER A 96 -16.19 -11.84 -9.58
C SER A 96 -16.90 -12.53 -8.40
N ILE A 97 -18.12 -12.09 -8.08
CA ILE A 97 -18.98 -12.75 -7.08
C ILE A 97 -19.25 -14.23 -7.38
N THR A 98 -19.19 -14.62 -8.66
CA THR A 98 -19.37 -16.01 -9.10
C THR A 98 -18.10 -16.86 -9.00
N SER A 99 -16.94 -16.25 -8.70
CA SER A 99 -15.66 -16.93 -8.61
C SER A 99 -15.72 -18.07 -7.60
N SER A 100 -15.19 -19.23 -7.98
CA SER A 100 -15.09 -20.41 -7.10
C SER A 100 -13.85 -20.40 -6.20
N ALA A 101 -12.94 -19.44 -6.41
CA ALA A 101 -11.82 -19.14 -5.52
C ALA A 101 -12.34 -18.39 -4.27
N ARG A 102 -13.04 -19.13 -3.41
CA ARG A 102 -13.66 -18.64 -2.18
C ARG A 102 -13.80 -19.74 -1.14
N PHE A 103 -13.99 -19.36 0.12
CA PHE A 103 -14.30 -20.25 1.24
C PHE A 103 -15.24 -19.54 2.24
N PRO A 104 -16.07 -20.27 2.99
CA PRO A 104 -16.95 -19.66 3.99
C PRO A 104 -16.13 -19.10 5.18
N ASP A 105 -16.59 -18.03 5.81
CA ASP A 105 -15.90 -17.42 6.97
C ASP A 105 -15.71 -18.41 8.14
N SER A 106 -16.58 -19.41 8.24
CA SER A 106 -16.51 -20.47 9.26
C SER A 106 -15.21 -21.28 9.24
N VAL A 107 -14.53 -21.37 8.09
CA VAL A 107 -13.25 -22.09 7.98
C VAL A 107 -12.04 -21.17 8.05
N ASN A 108 -12.24 -19.85 8.16
CA ASN A 108 -11.18 -18.87 8.32
C ASN A 108 -10.74 -18.77 9.78
N ALA A 109 -9.66 -19.48 10.12
CA ALA A 109 -9.03 -19.43 11.42
C ALA A 109 -8.01 -18.29 11.58
N CYS A 110 -7.67 -17.54 10.52
CA CYS A 110 -6.80 -16.38 10.64
C CYS A 110 -7.51 -15.25 11.39
N ALA A 111 -7.21 -15.05 12.67
CA ALA A 111 -7.83 -14.04 13.51
C ALA A 111 -7.51 -12.62 13.06
N THR A 112 -6.27 -12.35 12.67
CA THR A 112 -5.82 -11.03 12.17
C THR A 112 -6.48 -10.61 10.86
N SER A 113 -7.04 -11.55 10.08
CA SER A 113 -7.81 -11.19 8.88
C SER A 113 -9.19 -10.62 9.18
N LYS A 114 -9.76 -10.93 10.35
CA LYS A 114 -11.16 -10.61 10.66
C LYS A 114 -11.41 -9.10 10.68
N PRO A 115 -10.61 -8.26 11.38
CA PRO A 115 -10.85 -6.82 11.42
C PRO A 115 -10.67 -6.12 10.06
N PRO A 116 -9.61 -6.37 9.27
CA PRO A 116 -9.50 -5.76 7.93
C PRO A 116 -10.63 -6.17 6.99
N LEU A 117 -11.01 -7.45 6.98
CA LEU A 117 -12.15 -7.93 6.17
C LEU A 117 -13.48 -7.29 6.57
N SER A 118 -13.69 -6.96 7.86
CA SER A 118 -14.90 -6.26 8.31
C SER A 118 -14.84 -4.76 8.03
N ASN A 119 -13.69 -4.13 8.21
CA ASN A 119 -13.56 -2.66 8.23
C ASN A 119 -13.29 -2.07 6.84
N VAL A 120 -12.43 -2.71 6.05
CA VAL A 120 -12.06 -2.25 4.70
C VAL A 120 -12.41 -3.26 3.62
N GLY A 121 -12.91 -4.44 4.01
CA GLY A 121 -13.37 -5.44 3.05
C GLY A 121 -12.27 -6.28 2.42
N GLN A 122 -11.01 -5.99 2.73
CA GLN A 122 -9.82 -6.62 2.16
C GLN A 122 -8.80 -6.99 3.23
N PHE A 123 -7.99 -8.01 2.97
CA PHE A 123 -6.85 -8.39 3.80
C PHE A 123 -5.77 -9.05 2.96
N VAL A 124 -4.50 -8.67 3.17
CA VAL A 124 -3.35 -9.22 2.46
C VAL A 124 -2.41 -9.88 3.45
N SER A 125 -2.08 -11.14 3.20
CA SER A 125 -1.08 -11.92 3.93
C SER A 125 -0.66 -13.12 3.11
N ALA A 126 0.38 -13.85 3.54
CA ALA A 126 0.46 -15.25 3.16
C ALA A 126 -0.68 -16.03 3.83
N VAL A 127 -1.41 -16.80 3.01
CA VAL A 127 -2.59 -17.57 3.42
C VAL A 127 -2.39 -19.03 3.08
N TRP A 128 -2.76 -19.90 4.01
CA TRP A 128 -2.53 -21.33 3.93
C TRP A 128 -3.82 -22.10 4.13
N VAL A 129 -3.86 -23.29 3.56
CA VAL A 129 -4.96 -24.23 3.67
C VAL A 129 -4.45 -25.54 4.25
N TYR A 130 -5.20 -26.09 5.20
CA TYR A 130 -4.89 -27.38 5.79
C TYR A 130 -5.60 -28.49 5.01
N LYS A 131 -4.80 -29.30 4.30
CA LYS A 131 -5.29 -30.27 3.31
C LYS A 131 -5.04 -31.69 3.77
N GLU A 132 -5.99 -32.57 3.47
CA GLU A 132 -5.76 -34.01 3.49
C GLU A 132 -5.08 -34.44 2.20
N THR A 133 -3.96 -35.13 2.32
CA THR A 133 -3.29 -35.78 1.20
C THR A 133 -3.41 -37.29 1.33
N ASN A 134 -3.97 -37.91 0.30
CA ASN A 134 -4.02 -39.36 0.14
C ASN A 134 -2.96 -39.76 -0.89
N PHE A 135 -1.89 -40.42 -0.43
CA PHE A 135 -0.83 -40.91 -1.31
C PHE A 135 -0.60 -42.40 -1.09
N LEU A 136 -0.89 -43.20 -2.12
CA LEU A 136 -0.89 -44.66 -2.06
C LEU A 136 -1.77 -45.18 -0.89
N PHE A 137 -1.15 -45.65 0.18
CA PHE A 137 -1.81 -46.15 1.38
C PHE A 137 -1.62 -45.26 2.62
N TRP A 138 -0.93 -44.12 2.47
CA TRP A 138 -0.79 -43.13 3.54
C TRP A 138 -1.80 -42.00 3.38
N ARG A 139 -2.42 -41.66 4.51
CA ARG A 139 -3.28 -40.48 4.67
C ARG A 139 -2.62 -39.59 5.70
N TYR A 140 -2.35 -38.35 5.32
CA TYR A 140 -1.78 -37.35 6.21
C TYR A 140 -2.38 -35.99 5.93
N TRP A 141 -2.28 -35.11 6.89
CA TRP A 141 -2.71 -33.73 6.75
C TRP A 141 -1.52 -32.80 6.85
N SER A 142 -1.53 -31.71 6.09
CA SER A 142 -0.45 -30.73 6.13
C SER A 142 -0.95 -29.37 5.68
N TRP A 143 -0.27 -28.32 6.15
CA TRP A 143 -0.46 -26.97 5.62
C TRP A 143 0.22 -26.84 4.26
N ASP A 144 -0.45 -26.10 3.39
CA ASP A 144 0.08 -25.73 2.08
C ASP A 144 -0.40 -24.32 1.72
N SER A 145 0.34 -23.61 0.86
CA SER A 145 -0.14 -22.34 0.32
C SER A 145 -1.46 -22.54 -0.40
N ILE A 146 -2.38 -21.60 -0.23
CA ILE A 146 -3.60 -21.55 -1.05
C ILE A 146 -3.21 -21.19 -2.50
N ARG A 147 -3.59 -22.04 -3.45
CA ARG A 147 -3.28 -22.01 -4.88
C ARG A 147 -4.48 -22.46 -5.70
N GLY A 148 -5.48 -21.57 -5.82
CA GLY A 148 -6.61 -21.77 -6.73
C GLY A 148 -7.52 -22.97 -6.38
N GLU A 149 -7.46 -23.46 -5.13
CA GLU A 149 -8.34 -24.52 -4.64
C GLU A 149 -9.80 -24.09 -4.75
N GLN A 150 -10.66 -25.08 -4.96
CA GLN A 150 -12.09 -24.86 -5.02
C GLN A 150 -12.67 -24.90 -3.60
N GLU A 151 -13.78 -24.20 -3.38
CA GLU A 151 -14.51 -24.14 -2.09
C GLU A 151 -14.60 -25.51 -1.37
N LYS A 152 -14.90 -26.58 -2.10
CA LYS A 152 -15.09 -27.93 -1.53
C LYS A 152 -13.82 -28.53 -0.90
N ASP A 153 -12.65 -28.08 -1.33
CA ASP A 153 -11.34 -28.61 -0.92
C ASP A 153 -10.72 -27.82 0.24
N ILE A 154 -11.34 -26.68 0.61
CA ILE A 154 -10.88 -25.80 1.68
C ILE A 154 -11.61 -26.14 2.98
N LYS A 155 -10.89 -26.70 3.97
CA LYS A 155 -11.45 -27.15 5.25
C LYS A 155 -11.06 -26.31 6.45
N LEU A 156 -9.91 -25.65 6.36
CA LEU A 156 -9.34 -24.79 7.37
C LEU A 156 -8.33 -23.87 6.67
N VAL A 157 -8.44 -22.58 6.94
CA VAL A 157 -7.60 -21.51 6.39
C VAL A 157 -6.94 -20.77 7.54
N ASP A 158 -5.66 -20.44 7.38
CA ASP A 158 -4.92 -19.62 8.35
C ASP A 158 -3.92 -18.71 7.62
N CYS A 159 -3.21 -17.85 8.34
CA CYS A 159 -2.34 -16.84 7.76
C CYS A 159 -1.04 -16.65 8.54
N GLN A 160 -0.04 -16.14 7.83
CA GLN A 160 1.24 -15.75 8.43
C GLN A 160 1.10 -14.59 9.42
N GLN A 161 0.15 -13.67 9.21
CA GLN A 161 0.02 -12.50 10.07
C GLN A 161 -0.25 -12.86 11.53
N ASP A 162 -1.02 -13.92 11.82
CA ASP A 162 -1.22 -14.40 13.20
C ASP A 162 0.09 -14.85 13.85
N VAL A 163 0.97 -15.48 13.09
CA VAL A 163 2.32 -15.86 13.55
C VAL A 163 3.17 -14.63 13.83
N THR A 164 3.18 -13.66 12.92
CA THR A 164 3.98 -12.43 13.00
C THR A 164 3.66 -11.64 14.26
N VAL A 165 2.37 -11.47 14.58
CA VAL A 165 1.91 -10.73 15.77
C VAL A 165 1.74 -11.62 17.01
N ARG A 166 2.16 -12.89 16.93
CA ARG A 166 2.04 -13.90 18.00
C ARG A 166 0.61 -14.11 18.50
N ASN A 167 -0.38 -13.95 17.64
CA ASN A 167 -1.77 -14.25 17.94
C ASN A 167 -2.03 -15.76 17.85
N THR A 168 -2.38 -16.40 18.97
CA THR A 168 -2.66 -17.84 19.04
C THR A 168 -4.14 -18.18 18.88
N ALA A 169 -5.00 -17.17 18.70
CA ALA A 169 -6.44 -17.37 18.60
C ALA A 169 -6.82 -17.82 17.18
N ASN A 170 -7.58 -18.91 17.10
CA ASN A 170 -8.02 -19.51 15.83
C ASN A 170 -9.55 -19.51 15.76
N PRO A 171 -10.21 -18.39 15.39
CA PRO A 171 -11.67 -18.25 15.33
C PRO A 171 -12.29 -19.09 14.20
N TYR A 172 -12.32 -20.41 14.43
CA TYR A 172 -12.83 -21.43 13.53
C TYR A 172 -14.17 -21.99 14.02
N SER A 173 -15.11 -22.22 13.10
CA SER A 173 -16.42 -22.82 13.38
C SER A 173 -16.84 -23.88 12.35
N GLY A 174 -15.87 -24.41 11.60
CA GLY A 174 -16.10 -25.51 10.67
C GLY A 174 -16.13 -26.89 11.36
N THR A 175 -15.89 -27.95 10.59
CA THR A 175 -16.07 -29.34 11.04
C THR A 175 -14.85 -29.94 11.75
N LEU A 176 -13.65 -29.35 11.59
CA LEU A 176 -12.43 -29.85 12.21
C LEU A 176 -12.33 -29.43 13.69
N THR A 177 -11.58 -30.20 14.48
CA THR A 177 -11.22 -29.77 15.83
C THR A 177 -9.98 -28.89 15.76
N VAL A 178 -10.15 -27.60 16.05
CA VAL A 178 -9.09 -26.58 16.01
C VAL A 178 -8.83 -26.07 17.42
N GLY A 179 -7.57 -26.14 17.84
CA GLY A 179 -7.08 -25.59 19.11
C GLY A 179 -6.33 -24.27 18.90
N ALA A 180 -5.90 -23.65 20.00
CA ALA A 180 -5.04 -22.47 19.95
C ALA A 180 -3.60 -22.84 19.50
N GLY A 181 -2.90 -21.88 18.88
CA GLY A 181 -1.52 -22.04 18.43
C GLY A 181 -1.33 -21.58 16.98
N TYR A 182 -0.21 -21.99 16.38
CA TYR A 182 0.20 -21.60 15.03
C TYR A 182 0.20 -22.80 14.06
N PRO A 183 -0.03 -22.60 12.76
CA PRO A 183 0.03 -23.65 11.74
C PRO A 183 1.32 -24.49 11.81
N ILE A 184 1.22 -25.78 12.12
CA ILE A 184 2.38 -26.68 12.28
C ILE A 184 3.05 -27.03 10.95
N ARG A 185 4.38 -27.12 10.93
CA ARG A 185 5.14 -27.58 9.77
C ARG A 185 5.11 -29.11 9.65
N GLY A 186 4.91 -29.57 8.42
CA GLY A 186 5.04 -30.98 8.06
C GLY A 186 3.73 -31.77 8.18
N ASN A 187 3.87 -33.10 8.08
CA ASN A 187 2.73 -34.01 8.07
C ASN A 187 2.20 -34.23 9.50
N SER A 188 0.89 -34.12 9.67
CA SER A 188 0.20 -34.38 10.93
C SER A 188 -1.19 -35.02 10.68
N THR A 189 -2.06 -34.98 11.68
CA THR A 189 -3.41 -35.57 11.65
C THR A 189 -4.47 -34.47 11.60
N ALA A 190 -5.70 -34.81 11.19
CA ALA A 190 -6.81 -33.85 11.08
C ALA A 190 -7.07 -32.98 12.33
N THR A 191 -6.65 -33.42 13.52
CA THR A 191 -6.83 -32.72 14.81
C THR A 191 -5.55 -32.07 15.33
N ALA A 192 -4.43 -32.19 14.62
CA ALA A 192 -3.11 -31.70 15.02
C ALA A 192 -2.58 -30.67 14.00
N ALA A 193 -3.44 -29.71 13.64
CA ALA A 193 -3.11 -28.64 12.70
C ALA A 193 -2.20 -27.56 13.33
N TYR A 194 -2.14 -27.47 14.66
CA TYR A 194 -1.51 -26.35 15.36
C TYR A 194 -0.39 -26.77 16.32
N THR A 195 0.57 -25.88 16.53
CA THR A 195 1.67 -25.99 17.50
C THR A 195 1.79 -24.71 18.32
N ALA A 196 2.22 -24.82 19.58
CA ALA A 196 2.61 -23.66 20.39
C ALA A 196 4.06 -23.20 20.12
N ASP A 197 4.86 -24.05 19.47
CA ASP A 197 6.27 -23.80 19.20
C ASP A 197 6.46 -23.07 17.87
N VAL A 198 6.81 -21.78 17.96
CA VAL A 198 7.06 -20.89 16.82
C VAL A 198 8.14 -21.40 15.86
N THR A 199 9.08 -22.23 16.33
CA THR A 199 10.15 -22.78 15.48
C THR A 199 9.65 -23.87 14.53
N ASN A 200 8.51 -24.48 14.86
CA ASN A 200 7.87 -25.55 14.11
C ASN A 200 6.71 -25.03 13.25
N VAL A 201 6.66 -23.73 12.97
CA VAL A 201 5.58 -23.13 12.18
C VAL A 201 5.82 -23.31 10.68
N TYR A 202 4.72 -23.55 9.95
CA TYR A 202 4.69 -23.54 8.49
C TYR A 202 4.95 -22.11 7.98
N ASN A 203 5.87 -21.93 7.04
CA ASN A 203 6.41 -20.61 6.70
C ASN A 203 6.59 -20.39 5.19
N ASN A 204 5.55 -20.65 4.39
CA ASN A 204 5.55 -20.33 2.96
C ASN A 204 4.91 -18.97 2.67
N ASN A 205 5.61 -18.08 1.97
CA ASN A 205 5.23 -16.68 1.82
C ASN A 205 4.52 -16.41 0.48
N THR A 206 3.47 -17.18 0.18
CA THR A 206 2.67 -16.90 -1.03
C THR A 206 1.64 -15.84 -0.72
N GLY A 207 1.82 -14.64 -1.27
CA GLY A 207 0.91 -13.51 -1.11
C GLY A 207 -0.47 -13.72 -1.67
N ILE A 208 -1.49 -13.46 -0.84
CA ILE A 208 -2.89 -13.62 -1.22
C ILE A 208 -3.67 -12.43 -0.67
N THR A 209 -4.50 -11.85 -1.52
CA THR A 209 -5.51 -10.87 -1.11
C THR A 209 -6.83 -11.59 -0.90
N LEU A 210 -7.37 -11.48 0.31
CA LEU A 210 -8.69 -11.90 0.70
C LEU A 210 -9.68 -10.73 0.57
N TYR A 211 -10.89 -11.01 0.11
CA TYR A 211 -11.98 -10.06 -0.05
C TYR A 211 -13.25 -10.58 0.62
N SER A 212 -13.94 -9.73 1.36
CA SER A 212 -15.27 -10.06 1.87
C SER A 212 -16.31 -10.09 0.74
N SER A 213 -17.35 -10.90 0.89
CA SER A 213 -18.51 -10.88 -0.02
C SER A 213 -19.15 -9.49 -0.12
N ASN A 214 -19.22 -8.75 0.99
CA ASN A 214 -19.79 -7.39 1.03
C ASN A 214 -18.96 -6.41 0.17
N TYR A 215 -17.64 -6.50 0.25
CA TYR A 215 -16.74 -5.70 -0.57
C TYR A 215 -16.88 -6.01 -2.06
N ILE A 216 -16.95 -7.29 -2.45
CA ILE A 216 -17.16 -7.68 -3.85
C ILE A 216 -18.49 -7.17 -4.39
N ARG A 217 -19.56 -7.20 -3.57
CA ARG A 217 -20.87 -6.66 -3.93
C ARG A 217 -20.83 -5.15 -4.17
N TRP A 218 -20.10 -4.40 -3.35
CA TRP A 218 -19.85 -2.98 -3.59
C TRP A 218 -19.02 -2.76 -4.87
N TYR A 219 -17.91 -3.48 -5.00
CA TYR A 219 -16.94 -3.25 -6.07
C TYR A 219 -17.56 -3.43 -7.46
N HIS A 220 -18.33 -4.51 -7.65
CA HIS A 220 -19.03 -4.84 -8.91
C HIS A 220 -20.49 -4.37 -8.96
N GLY A 221 -20.95 -3.67 -7.91
CA GLY A 221 -22.30 -3.15 -7.83
C GLY A 221 -22.49 -1.86 -8.64
N PRO A 222 -23.75 -1.40 -8.79
CA PRO A 222 -24.04 -0.10 -9.36
C PRO A 222 -23.58 0.99 -8.37
N GLY A 223 -22.33 1.41 -8.47
CA GLY A 223 -21.77 2.47 -7.65
C GLY A 223 -22.50 3.80 -7.86
N LYS A 224 -22.52 4.65 -6.84
CA LYS A 224 -23.09 6.00 -6.95
C LYS A 224 -21.99 7.04 -7.18
N PRO A 225 -22.15 7.97 -8.13
CA PRO A 225 -21.20 9.05 -8.30
C PRO A 225 -21.28 10.03 -7.12
N VAL A 226 -20.12 10.38 -6.57
CA VAL A 226 -19.94 11.36 -5.50
C VAL A 226 -18.83 12.33 -5.87
N SER A 227 -18.97 13.58 -5.45
CA SER A 227 -17.93 14.59 -5.61
C SER A 227 -17.00 14.56 -4.40
N GLN A 228 -15.71 14.30 -4.64
CA GLN A 228 -14.68 14.29 -3.59
C GLN A 228 -13.45 15.05 -4.07
N SER A 229 -12.71 15.66 -3.14
CA SER A 229 -11.41 16.26 -3.46
C SER A 229 -10.36 15.19 -3.75
N ARG A 230 -9.36 15.51 -4.57
CA ARG A 230 -8.21 14.63 -4.82
C ARG A 230 -7.54 14.19 -3.53
N LEU A 231 -7.36 15.10 -2.58
CA LEU A 231 -6.85 14.77 -1.24
C LEU A 231 -7.73 13.74 -0.52
N SER A 232 -9.05 13.90 -0.56
CA SER A 232 -9.96 12.96 0.12
C SER A 232 -9.90 11.57 -0.51
N ILE A 233 -9.84 11.48 -1.84
CA ILE A 233 -9.73 10.22 -2.57
C ILE A 233 -8.43 9.51 -2.20
N ALA A 234 -7.31 10.25 -2.24
CA ALA A 234 -6.01 9.76 -1.87
C ALA A 234 -5.97 9.26 -0.41
N LYS A 235 -6.59 9.99 0.53
CA LYS A 235 -6.63 9.61 1.95
C LYS A 235 -7.37 8.29 2.14
N ASN A 236 -8.50 8.13 1.47
CA ASN A 236 -9.30 6.90 1.53
C ASN A 236 -8.52 5.70 0.98
N ALA A 237 -7.88 5.85 -0.19
CA ALA A 237 -7.08 4.78 -0.80
C ALA A 237 -5.88 4.38 0.08
N VAL A 238 -5.20 5.36 0.68
CA VAL A 238 -4.08 5.11 1.61
C VAL A 238 -4.57 4.45 2.90
N ALA A 239 -5.71 4.88 3.45
CA ALA A 239 -6.28 4.27 4.64
C ALA A 239 -6.65 2.80 4.40
N GLU A 240 -7.23 2.49 3.24
CA GLU A 240 -7.54 1.13 2.81
C GLU A 240 -6.27 0.28 2.66
N LEU A 241 -5.22 0.82 2.02
CA LEU A 241 -3.92 0.15 1.90
C LEU A 241 -3.36 -0.21 3.27
N ILE A 242 -3.25 0.76 4.18
CA ILE A 242 -2.65 0.57 5.51
C ILE A 242 -3.43 -0.51 6.28
N SER A 243 -4.76 -0.43 6.27
CA SER A 243 -5.62 -1.31 7.05
C SER A 243 -5.67 -2.74 6.48
N SER A 244 -5.53 -2.90 5.17
CA SER A 244 -5.55 -4.21 4.51
C SER A 244 -4.20 -4.94 4.54
N THR A 245 -3.09 -4.24 4.84
CA THR A 245 -1.73 -4.80 4.77
C THR A 245 -0.97 -4.70 6.10
N PRO A 246 -1.46 -5.30 7.20
CA PRO A 246 -0.81 -5.19 8.51
C PRO A 246 0.59 -5.81 8.58
N GLY A 247 0.98 -6.63 7.59
CA GLY A 247 2.34 -7.16 7.43
C GLY A 247 3.37 -6.16 6.90
N VAL A 248 2.97 -4.95 6.50
CA VAL A 248 3.84 -3.90 5.96
C VAL A 248 4.08 -2.81 6.99
N ASP A 249 5.32 -2.32 7.07
CA ASP A 249 5.67 -1.18 7.92
C ASP A 249 5.59 0.09 7.08
N PHE A 250 4.62 0.94 7.39
CA PHE A 250 4.45 2.22 6.70
C PHE A 250 5.17 3.34 7.43
N GLY A 251 5.40 4.46 6.75
CA GLY A 251 5.79 5.77 7.30
C GLY A 251 5.07 6.85 6.52
N LEU A 252 5.15 8.10 6.98
CA LEU A 252 4.49 9.23 6.31
C LEU A 252 5.44 10.41 6.18
N ALA A 253 5.58 10.90 4.96
CA ALA A 253 6.13 12.19 4.62
C ALA A 253 5.07 13.04 3.93
N VAL A 254 5.22 14.36 4.08
CA VAL A 254 4.33 15.35 3.46
C VAL A 254 5.17 16.49 2.91
N PHE A 255 4.60 17.28 2.02
CA PHE A 255 5.24 18.49 1.53
C PHE A 255 5.30 19.55 2.64
N ASN A 256 6.38 20.32 2.62
CA ASN A 256 6.38 21.63 3.23
C ASN A 256 5.62 22.60 2.30
N GLU A 257 5.14 23.72 2.85
CA GLU A 257 4.35 24.70 2.08
C GLU A 257 5.07 25.17 0.79
N ASN A 258 6.41 25.18 0.84
CA ASN A 258 7.30 25.58 -0.23
C ASN A 258 6.89 26.89 -0.91
N SER A 259 6.48 27.84 -0.06
CA SER A 259 5.85 29.10 -0.45
C SER A 259 6.91 30.16 -0.72
N SER A 260 6.73 30.95 -1.77
CA SER A 260 7.59 32.11 -2.06
C SER A 260 7.58 33.16 -0.94
N ARG A 261 6.61 33.07 -0.01
CA ARG A 261 6.50 33.93 1.17
C ARG A 261 7.40 33.48 2.33
N ASN A 262 7.88 32.24 2.32
CA ASN A 262 8.74 31.69 3.37
C ASN A 262 9.84 30.81 2.76
N THR A 263 11.04 31.39 2.66
CA THR A 263 12.22 30.75 2.08
C THR A 263 12.74 29.53 2.85
N ASN A 264 12.22 29.29 4.05
CA ASN A 264 12.58 28.15 4.88
C ASN A 264 11.40 27.18 4.98
N THR A 265 10.82 26.79 3.84
CA THR A 265 9.76 25.76 3.74
C THR A 265 9.93 24.85 2.52
N ASN A 266 11.16 24.65 2.02
CA ASN A 266 11.39 23.85 0.81
C ASN A 266 11.21 22.36 1.08
N GLY A 267 10.93 21.58 0.02
CA GLY A 267 10.89 20.11 0.12
C GLY A 267 9.77 19.54 0.96
N GLY A 268 10.07 18.43 1.61
CA GLY A 268 9.13 17.74 2.47
C GLY A 268 9.76 17.36 3.79
N ARG A 269 8.94 16.78 4.66
CA ARG A 269 9.37 16.34 5.99
C ARG A 269 8.74 15.00 6.33
N ILE A 270 9.50 14.18 7.06
CA ILE A 270 8.97 12.96 7.69
C ILE A 270 8.09 13.39 8.87
N VAL A 271 6.82 12.99 8.88
CA VAL A 271 5.83 13.32 9.93
C VAL A 271 5.38 12.11 10.72
N ARG A 272 5.79 10.92 10.26
CA ARG A 272 5.75 9.67 11.00
C ARG A 272 6.88 8.76 10.51
N ASN A 273 7.70 8.29 11.45
CA ASN A 273 8.69 7.26 11.20
C ASN A 273 8.04 5.96 10.66
N ILE A 274 8.85 5.10 10.04
CA ILE A 274 8.40 3.79 9.59
C ILE A 274 8.22 2.86 10.79
N LEU A 275 6.99 2.44 11.05
CA LEU A 275 6.61 1.58 12.18
C LEU A 275 5.56 0.55 11.74
N GLY A 276 5.67 -0.66 12.27
CA GLY A 276 4.68 -1.73 12.08
C GLY A 276 3.34 -1.38 12.69
N SER A 277 2.26 -1.83 12.03
CA SER A 277 0.87 -1.52 12.37
C SER A 277 0.51 -1.82 13.82
N GLU A 278 1.05 -2.89 14.40
CA GLU A 278 0.81 -3.38 15.76
C GLU A 278 1.64 -2.68 16.84
N THR A 279 2.61 -1.83 16.46
CA THR A 279 3.48 -1.12 17.42
C THR A 279 2.64 -0.27 18.37
N ILE A 280 2.79 -0.43 19.68
CA ILE A 280 2.09 0.41 20.66
C ILE A 280 2.92 1.65 20.97
N LEU A 281 2.35 2.81 20.69
CA LEU A 281 2.95 4.12 20.92
C LEU A 281 2.66 4.62 22.35
N GLY A 282 3.41 5.63 22.80
CA GLY A 282 3.30 6.17 24.16
C GLY A 282 1.93 6.78 24.52
N ASN A 283 1.08 7.03 23.53
CA ASN A 283 -0.31 7.48 23.68
C ASN A 283 -1.33 6.32 23.63
N SER A 284 -0.87 5.07 23.74
CA SER A 284 -1.66 3.83 23.66
C SER A 284 -2.33 3.56 22.32
N LYS A 285 -2.00 4.32 21.26
CA LYS A 285 -2.42 4.01 19.89
C LYS A 285 -1.53 2.93 19.30
N THR A 286 -2.11 2.12 18.41
CA THR A 286 -1.33 1.26 17.52
C THR A 286 -0.64 2.12 16.46
N GLY A 287 0.41 1.58 15.84
CA GLY A 287 1.12 2.24 14.76
C GLY A 287 0.19 2.56 13.60
N GLU A 288 -0.72 1.64 13.28
CA GLU A 288 -1.79 1.84 12.30
C GLU A 288 -2.69 3.02 12.65
N GLN A 289 -3.25 3.05 13.86
CA GLN A 289 -4.17 4.11 14.28
C GLN A 289 -3.51 5.49 14.24
N ASP A 290 -2.26 5.61 14.71
CA ASP A 290 -1.53 6.86 14.67
C ASP A 290 -1.25 7.33 13.23
N LEU A 291 -0.91 6.41 12.32
CA LEU A 291 -0.71 6.75 10.92
C LEU A 291 -2.03 7.19 10.25
N LEU A 292 -3.13 6.45 10.48
CA LEU A 292 -4.45 6.78 9.94
C LEU A 292 -4.93 8.15 10.45
N ASP A 293 -4.71 8.45 11.74
CA ASP A 293 -5.05 9.76 12.31
C ASP A 293 -4.27 10.89 11.63
N LYS A 294 -2.97 10.68 11.38
CA LYS A 294 -2.12 11.65 10.67
C LYS A 294 -2.54 11.84 9.23
N VAL A 295 -2.83 10.76 8.50
CA VAL A 295 -3.36 10.81 7.12
C VAL A 295 -4.67 11.57 7.08
N ASN A 296 -5.60 11.27 7.99
CA ASN A 296 -6.89 11.93 8.07
C ASN A 296 -6.77 13.43 8.39
N ALA A 297 -5.77 13.82 9.19
CA ALA A 297 -5.51 15.20 9.56
C ALA A 297 -4.81 16.05 8.48
N LEU A 298 -4.36 15.46 7.36
CA LEU A 298 -3.69 16.22 6.30
C LEU A 298 -4.61 17.28 5.70
N ASN A 299 -4.04 18.44 5.35
CA ASN A 299 -4.77 19.49 4.65
C ASN A 299 -4.02 19.85 3.38
N ALA A 300 -4.76 20.27 2.36
CA ALA A 300 -4.17 20.78 1.14
C ALA A 300 -3.80 22.26 1.33
N ASP A 301 -2.53 22.60 1.26
CA ASP A 301 -1.97 23.94 1.19
C ASP A 301 -0.54 23.97 0.62
N GLY A 302 -0.14 25.09 0.03
CA GLY A 302 1.21 25.27 -0.52
C GLY A 302 1.42 24.71 -1.93
N ASN A 303 2.69 24.52 -2.29
CA ASN A 303 3.18 24.11 -3.61
C ASN A 303 3.57 22.61 -3.64
N THR A 304 4.13 22.16 -4.78
CA THR A 304 4.42 20.75 -5.10
C THR A 304 5.94 20.50 -5.27
N PRO A 305 6.73 20.47 -4.18
CA PRO A 305 8.18 20.20 -4.17
C PRO A 305 8.53 18.72 -4.42
N LEU A 306 8.36 18.24 -5.66
CA LEU A 306 8.50 16.81 -5.93
C LEU A 306 9.93 16.29 -5.72
N CYS A 307 10.91 16.92 -6.34
CA CYS A 307 12.31 16.53 -6.33
C CYS A 307 12.94 16.70 -4.95
N GLU A 308 12.70 17.82 -4.28
CA GLU A 308 13.22 18.04 -2.93
C GLU A 308 12.65 17.06 -1.92
N THR A 309 11.35 16.75 -1.98
CA THR A 309 10.73 15.80 -1.07
C THR A 309 11.25 14.38 -1.33
N LEU A 310 11.47 14.01 -2.59
CA LEU A 310 12.08 12.72 -2.93
C LEU A 310 13.53 12.63 -2.44
N GLN A 311 14.28 13.74 -2.52
CA GLN A 311 15.63 13.83 -1.96
C GLN A 311 15.60 13.67 -0.43
N GLU A 312 14.61 14.26 0.26
CA GLU A 312 14.45 14.05 1.71
C GLU A 312 14.16 12.58 2.04
N ALA A 313 13.30 11.92 1.25
CA ALA A 313 13.03 10.49 1.40
C ALA A 313 14.29 9.64 1.18
N TYR A 314 15.11 9.97 0.16
CA TYR A 314 16.40 9.32 -0.07
C TYR A 314 17.33 9.45 1.14
N GLN A 315 17.41 10.64 1.74
CA GLN A 315 18.22 10.89 2.94
C GLN A 315 17.68 10.13 4.16
N PHE A 316 16.35 10.05 4.31
CA PHE A 316 15.69 9.28 5.36
C PHE A 316 16.04 7.80 5.28
N PHE A 317 15.90 7.18 4.11
CA PHE A 317 16.28 5.79 3.90
C PHE A 317 17.81 5.59 4.03
N GLY A 318 18.62 6.53 3.56
CA GLY A 318 20.08 6.48 3.64
C GLY A 318 20.66 6.75 5.03
N GLY A 319 19.85 7.15 6.01
CA GLY A 319 20.32 7.57 7.33
C GLY A 319 21.25 8.79 7.27
N MET A 320 21.03 9.67 6.30
CA MET A 320 21.83 10.87 6.02
C MET A 320 21.31 12.08 6.82
N SER A 321 21.99 13.22 6.68
CA SER A 321 21.57 14.48 7.32
C SER A 321 20.16 14.88 6.94
N VAL A 322 19.42 15.42 7.92
CA VAL A 322 18.10 16.03 7.70
C VAL A 322 18.30 17.39 7.03
N VAL A 323 17.60 17.66 5.92
CA VAL A 323 17.78 18.91 5.15
C VAL A 323 16.47 19.67 5.06
N TYR A 324 15.47 19.12 4.36
CA TYR A 324 14.17 19.76 4.18
C TYR A 324 13.25 19.51 5.39
N GLY A 325 13.48 18.44 6.16
CA GLY A 325 12.73 18.15 7.38
C GLY A 325 12.82 19.27 8.42
N THR A 326 13.95 19.96 8.53
CA THR A 326 14.15 21.10 9.45
C THR A 326 13.53 22.40 8.95
N GLN A 327 13.17 22.47 7.66
CA GLN A 327 12.53 23.64 7.05
C GLN A 327 11.00 23.61 7.24
N GLY A 328 10.45 22.56 7.86
CA GLY A 328 9.01 22.49 8.17
C GLY A 328 8.55 23.34 9.36
N GLY A 329 9.46 23.92 10.16
CA GLY A 329 9.13 24.79 11.29
C GLY A 329 7.97 24.28 12.17
N SER A 330 6.92 25.11 12.31
CA SER A 330 5.68 24.81 13.03
C SER A 330 4.53 24.33 12.13
N LEU A 331 4.81 23.91 10.89
CA LEU A 331 3.80 23.37 9.98
C LEU A 331 3.14 22.12 10.58
N SER A 332 1.85 21.98 10.33
CA SER A 332 1.08 20.80 10.75
C SER A 332 0.87 19.84 9.56
N PRO A 333 1.07 18.53 9.71
CA PRO A 333 1.59 17.86 10.90
C PRO A 333 3.08 18.16 11.14
N ALA A 334 3.50 18.27 12.39
CA ALA A 334 4.89 18.54 12.74
C ALA A 334 5.81 17.38 12.29
N ARG A 335 7.09 17.69 12.03
CA ARG A 335 8.10 16.66 11.73
C ARG A 335 8.23 15.67 12.89
N ASP A 336 8.49 14.41 12.57
CA ASP A 336 8.70 13.36 13.55
C ASP A 336 10.18 13.27 13.96
N THR A 337 10.53 13.93 15.06
CA THR A 337 11.90 13.89 15.59
C THR A 337 12.33 12.52 16.10
N SER A 338 11.40 11.57 16.29
CA SER A 338 11.76 10.19 16.66
C SER A 338 12.48 9.45 15.53
N ALA A 339 12.27 9.87 14.28
CA ALA A 339 12.96 9.39 13.09
C ALA A 339 14.43 9.84 13.01
N GLU A 340 14.88 10.72 13.90
CA GLU A 340 16.18 11.37 13.83
C GLU A 340 17.11 10.94 14.98
N LYS A 341 18.41 10.96 14.71
CA LYS A 341 19.48 10.82 15.69
C LYS A 341 19.86 12.19 16.24
N SER A 342 20.53 12.20 17.39
CA SER A 342 20.98 13.44 18.04
C SER A 342 22.03 14.23 17.24
N ASP A 343 22.67 13.62 16.24
CA ASP A 343 23.67 14.24 15.37
C ASP A 343 23.06 14.96 14.15
N GLY A 344 21.73 15.01 14.03
CA GLY A 344 21.03 15.63 12.92
C GLY A 344 20.91 14.75 11.67
N THR A 345 21.15 13.44 11.78
CA THR A 345 20.90 12.46 10.72
C THR A 345 19.64 11.63 10.97
N TYR A 346 19.09 11.02 9.93
CA TYR A 346 17.98 10.09 10.07
C TYR A 346 18.41 8.74 10.62
N LYS A 347 17.48 8.08 11.33
CA LYS A 347 17.54 6.65 11.64
C LYS A 347 17.01 5.90 10.43
N ALA A 348 17.92 5.30 9.64
CA ALA A 348 17.53 4.47 8.52
C ALA A 348 16.53 3.39 9.00
N PRO A 349 15.39 3.19 8.29
CA PRO A 349 14.29 2.34 8.75
C PRO A 349 14.54 0.83 8.53
N TYR A 350 15.75 0.46 8.12
CA TYR A 350 16.16 -0.90 7.86
C TYR A 350 16.40 -1.66 9.17
N ASP A 351 15.91 -2.89 9.24
CA ASP A 351 16.34 -3.87 10.23
C ASP A 351 17.52 -4.69 9.66
N ASN A 352 18.19 -5.48 10.51
CA ASN A 352 19.46 -6.16 10.19
C ASN A 352 19.39 -7.18 9.03
N CYS A 353 18.27 -7.30 8.32
CA CYS A 353 18.06 -8.31 7.29
C CYS A 353 17.33 -7.81 6.03
N SER A 354 16.86 -6.56 5.98
CA SER A 354 16.25 -5.95 4.78
C SER A 354 16.90 -4.61 4.44
N ASN A 355 17.39 -4.48 3.20
CA ASN A 355 17.98 -3.24 2.67
C ASN A 355 17.09 -2.55 1.61
N ASN A 356 15.84 -3.01 1.45
CA ASN A 356 14.93 -2.48 0.44
C ASN A 356 13.90 -1.55 1.08
N GLY A 357 13.93 -0.29 0.68
CA GLY A 357 12.94 0.72 1.00
C GLY A 357 12.05 1.01 -0.19
N TYR A 358 10.76 1.24 0.06
CA TYR A 358 9.78 1.56 -0.97
C TYR A 358 9.23 2.95 -0.72
N VAL A 359 8.97 3.69 -1.79
CA VAL A 359 8.28 4.98 -1.75
C VAL A 359 7.00 4.85 -2.56
N ILE A 360 5.86 5.16 -1.94
CA ILE A 360 4.61 5.39 -2.66
C ILE A 360 4.41 6.90 -2.69
N TYR A 361 4.51 7.47 -3.88
CA TYR A 361 4.39 8.91 -4.08
C TYR A 361 2.99 9.24 -4.59
N ILE A 362 2.17 9.88 -3.74
CA ILE A 362 0.79 10.25 -4.06
C ILE A 362 0.73 11.74 -4.38
N THR A 363 0.53 12.09 -5.65
CA THR A 363 0.48 13.48 -6.14
C THR A 363 -0.49 13.63 -7.31
N ASP A 364 -1.06 14.83 -7.50
CA ASP A 364 -1.84 15.15 -8.70
C ASP A 364 -0.99 15.74 -9.84
N GLY A 365 0.33 15.81 -9.64
CA GLY A 365 1.31 16.08 -10.67
C GLY A 365 1.89 17.50 -10.60
N GLU A 366 2.33 17.98 -11.77
CA GLU A 366 3.07 19.22 -12.07
C GLU A 366 3.86 19.84 -10.89
N PRO A 367 5.20 19.67 -10.85
CA PRO A 367 6.02 20.26 -9.81
C PRO A 367 5.91 21.79 -9.82
N THR A 368 5.76 22.39 -8.64
CA THR A 368 5.72 23.84 -8.45
C THR A 368 6.66 24.23 -7.31
N SER A 369 7.46 25.27 -7.54
CA SER A 369 8.56 25.69 -6.63
C SER A 369 9.63 24.60 -6.35
N ASP A 370 9.85 23.68 -7.28
CA ASP A 370 10.73 22.52 -7.13
C ASP A 370 12.10 22.74 -7.81
N GLY A 371 13.03 23.41 -7.13
CA GLY A 371 14.36 23.74 -7.70
C GLY A 371 15.50 23.82 -6.68
N SER A 372 15.22 23.69 -5.39
CA SER A 372 16.24 23.74 -4.33
C SER A 372 17.16 22.53 -4.32
N SER A 373 16.68 21.38 -4.82
CA SER A 373 17.45 20.13 -4.90
C SER A 373 18.28 19.98 -6.17
N ASP A 374 18.12 20.85 -7.16
CA ASP A 374 18.67 20.65 -8.52
C ASP A 374 20.17 20.38 -8.52
N ASN A 375 20.94 21.24 -7.84
CA ASN A 375 22.40 21.09 -7.78
C ASN A 375 22.82 19.82 -7.04
N THR A 376 22.07 19.42 -6.00
CA THR A 376 22.34 18.19 -5.25
C THR A 376 22.08 16.96 -6.13
N VAL A 377 20.97 16.93 -6.84
CA VAL A 377 20.60 15.82 -7.74
C VAL A 377 21.57 15.74 -8.91
N ILE A 378 21.93 16.86 -9.53
CA ILE A 378 22.98 16.91 -10.56
C ILE A 378 24.29 16.36 -10.01
N GLY A 379 24.66 16.73 -8.78
CA GLY A 379 25.83 16.20 -8.09
C GLY A 379 25.80 14.67 -7.98
N LEU A 380 24.67 14.10 -7.55
CA LEU A 380 24.47 12.65 -7.45
C LEU A 380 24.56 11.96 -8.81
N ILE A 381 23.88 12.48 -9.83
CA ILE A 381 23.92 11.94 -11.20
C ILE A 381 25.36 11.95 -11.72
N ASN A 382 26.14 12.98 -11.42
CA ASN A 382 27.53 13.06 -11.86
C ASN A 382 28.42 11.95 -11.27
N THR A 383 28.06 11.38 -10.11
CA THR A 383 28.77 10.25 -9.49
C THR A 383 28.46 8.89 -10.13
N LEU A 384 27.38 8.79 -10.91
CA LEU A 384 26.98 7.55 -11.56
C LEU A 384 27.99 7.14 -12.66
N SER A 385 28.16 5.82 -12.84
CA SER A 385 28.94 5.29 -13.96
C SER A 385 28.24 5.58 -15.30
N ASP A 386 29.00 5.52 -16.40
CA ASP A 386 28.40 5.70 -17.74
C ASP A 386 27.32 4.65 -18.05
N ASN A 387 27.43 3.45 -17.47
CA ASN A 387 26.42 2.40 -17.60
C ASN A 387 25.13 2.79 -16.86
N ASP A 388 25.24 3.29 -15.63
CA ASP A 388 24.09 3.69 -14.81
C ASP A 388 23.39 4.93 -15.39
N LYS A 389 24.17 5.90 -15.91
CA LYS A 389 23.64 7.07 -16.61
C LYS A 389 22.84 6.69 -17.85
N ARG A 390 23.23 5.64 -18.58
CA ARG A 390 22.47 5.11 -19.74
C ARG A 390 21.23 4.33 -19.34
N ALA A 391 21.22 3.72 -18.15
CA ALA A 391 20.03 3.07 -17.61
C ALA A 391 18.99 4.09 -17.10
N TYR A 392 19.46 5.24 -16.58
CA TYR A 392 18.63 6.38 -16.19
C TYR A 392 17.77 6.86 -17.38
N GLY A 393 16.47 6.55 -17.34
CA GLY A 393 15.50 6.95 -18.38
C GLY A 393 14.92 5.81 -19.25
N THR A 394 15.22 4.54 -18.98
CA THR A 394 14.77 3.43 -19.88
C THR A 394 13.67 2.50 -19.35
N ALA A 395 13.04 2.77 -18.21
CA ALA A 395 11.82 2.04 -17.84
C ALA A 395 10.92 2.86 -16.90
N VAL A 396 9.92 3.53 -17.47
CA VAL A 396 8.67 3.83 -16.76
C VAL A 396 7.62 2.95 -17.41
N SER A 397 7.27 1.85 -16.75
CA SER A 397 6.09 1.07 -17.16
C SER A 397 4.90 1.71 -16.48
N TYR A 398 4.08 2.42 -17.26
CA TYR A 398 2.74 2.79 -16.83
C TYR A 398 1.88 1.52 -16.89
N GLY A 399 1.46 1.03 -15.73
CA GLY A 399 0.43 -0.01 -15.68
C GLY A 399 -0.90 0.61 -16.05
N SER A 400 -1.55 0.12 -17.10
CA SER A 400 -2.92 0.50 -17.44
C SER A 400 -3.87 -0.32 -16.57
N GLY A 401 -4.52 0.32 -15.59
CA GLY A 401 -5.66 -0.23 -14.88
C GLY A 401 -6.85 -0.39 -15.82
N SER A 402 -7.63 -1.45 -15.64
CA SER A 402 -8.85 -1.67 -16.43
C SER A 402 -9.94 -0.70 -15.95
N SER A 403 -10.38 0.19 -16.84
CA SER A 403 -11.45 1.13 -16.54
C SER A 403 -12.67 0.41 -15.94
N ARG A 404 -13.23 0.99 -14.88
CA ARG A 404 -14.58 0.68 -14.42
C ARG A 404 -15.51 0.97 -15.58
N GLY A 405 -15.87 -0.08 -16.32
CA GLY A 405 -16.76 0.01 -17.46
C GLY A 405 -18.09 0.58 -16.98
N SER A 406 -18.32 1.87 -17.24
CA SER A 406 -19.63 2.48 -17.18
C SER A 406 -20.51 1.76 -18.20
N LYS A 407 -21.42 0.91 -17.73
CA LYS A 407 -22.59 0.50 -18.48
C LYS A 407 -23.83 1.13 -17.86
#